data_AF-A0A9D1E6D2-F1
#
_entry.id   AF-A0A9D1E6D2-F1
#
_cell.length_a   1.000
_cell.length_b   1.000
_cell.length_c   1.000
_cell.angle_alpha   90.00
_cell.angle_beta   90.00
_cell.angle_gamma   90.00
#
_symmetry.space_group_name_H-M   'P 1'
#
loop_
_entity.id
_entity.type
_entity.pdbx_description
1 polymer ?
#
loop_
_entity_poly.entity_id
_entity_poly.type
_entity_poly.pdbx_seq_one_letter_code
_entity_poly.pdbx_strand_id
1 'polypeptide(L)'
;MDEKNNGAAGAAEDEEIDFVQIAGIVLNGRYYAIMQPAELLEGMDEDEALIFDATEAKNGGEVELVDDDDIIDAVFAEYYRLVEQEKGN
;
A
#
# COMPACT_ATOMS: atom_id res chain seq x y z
N MET A 1 -27.66 -45.77 -1.82
CA MET A 1 -26.20 -45.61 -1.63
C MET A 1 -25.95 -44.14 -1.86
N ASP A 2 -26.06 -43.38 -0.78
CA ASP A 2 -25.86 -41.93 -0.76
C ASP A 2 -24.37 -41.68 -0.52
N GLU A 3 -23.61 -41.50 -1.59
CA GLU A 3 -22.21 -41.13 -1.48
C GLU A 3 -22.11 -39.61 -1.50
N LYS A 4 -22.27 -39.04 -0.31
CA LYS A 4 -21.74 -37.71 0.00
C LYS A 4 -20.24 -37.78 -0.20
N ASN A 5 -19.72 -37.15 -1.26
CA ASN A 5 -18.32 -36.77 -1.26
C ASN A 5 -18.19 -35.27 -1.46
N ASN A 6 -18.11 -34.63 -0.30
CA ASN A 6 -17.65 -33.28 -0.07
C ASN A 6 -16.19 -33.18 -0.50
N GLY A 7 -15.89 -32.26 -1.39
CA GLY A 7 -14.52 -31.97 -1.81
C GLY A 7 -14.51 -30.59 -2.41
N ALA A 8 -14.67 -29.58 -1.55
CA ALA A 8 -14.34 -28.20 -1.87
C ALA A 8 -12.89 -28.18 -2.38
N ALA A 9 -12.74 -28.04 -3.70
CA ALA A 9 -11.46 -27.86 -4.33
C ALA A 9 -10.98 -26.45 -4.00
N GLY A 10 -10.02 -26.39 -3.07
CA GLY A 10 -9.13 -25.28 -2.73
C GLY A 10 -9.59 -23.88 -3.11
N ALA A 11 -10.16 -23.16 -2.15
CA ALA A 11 -9.81 -21.75 -2.04
C ALA A 11 -8.33 -21.75 -1.65
N ALA A 12 -7.44 -21.54 -2.61
CA ALA A 12 -6.18 -20.91 -2.25
C ALA A 12 -6.61 -19.56 -1.66
N GLU A 13 -6.35 -19.36 -0.38
CA GLU A 13 -6.58 -18.08 0.27
C GLU A 13 -5.53 -17.13 -0.32
N ASP A 14 -5.80 -16.65 -1.55
CA ASP A 14 -5.37 -15.35 -2.00
C ASP A 14 -5.98 -14.40 -0.98
N GLU A 15 -5.27 -14.18 0.13
CA GLU A 15 -5.64 -13.23 1.15
C GLU A 15 -5.67 -11.87 0.43
N GLU A 16 -6.88 -11.43 0.07
CA GLU A 16 -7.09 -10.14 -0.57
C GLU A 16 -6.76 -9.08 0.47
N ILE A 17 -5.48 -8.67 0.52
CA ILE A 17 -5.03 -7.65 1.44
C ILE A 17 -5.57 -6.32 0.94
N ASP A 18 -6.51 -5.75 1.70
CA ASP A 18 -7.00 -4.40 1.47
C ASP A 18 -5.95 -3.38 1.92
N PHE A 19 -5.77 -2.31 1.15
CA PHE A 19 -4.89 -1.20 1.49
C PHE A 19 -5.68 0.10 1.57
N VAL A 20 -5.36 0.92 2.57
CA VAL A 20 -5.91 2.26 2.75
C VAL A 20 -4.87 3.29 2.32
N GLN A 21 -5.21 4.10 1.34
CA GLN A 21 -4.36 5.22 0.94
C GLN A 21 -4.39 6.31 2.01
N ILE A 22 -3.22 6.60 2.58
CA ILE A 22 -3.02 7.65 3.59
C ILE A 22 -2.76 8.99 2.92
N ALA A 23 -1.88 9.00 1.91
CA ALA A 23 -1.50 10.22 1.20
C ALA A 23 -0.96 9.92 -0.21
N GLY A 24 -0.85 10.98 -1.03
CA GLY A 24 -0.19 10.95 -2.32
C GLY A 24 0.83 12.08 -2.45
N ILE A 25 2.08 11.72 -2.66
CA ILE A 25 3.23 12.63 -2.71
C ILE A 25 3.75 12.69 -4.15
N VAL A 26 3.97 13.90 -4.66
CA VAL A 26 4.60 14.11 -5.96
C VAL A 26 6.06 14.48 -5.73
N LEU A 27 6.98 13.59 -6.08
CA LEU A 27 8.41 13.79 -5.91
C LEU A 27 9.12 13.64 -7.26
N ASN A 28 9.93 14.63 -7.65
CA ASN A 28 10.69 14.62 -8.91
C ASN A 28 9.87 14.33 -10.18
N GLY A 29 8.58 14.69 -10.18
CA GLY A 29 7.66 14.44 -11.31
C GLY A 29 7.06 13.03 -11.35
N ARG A 30 7.36 12.19 -10.36
CA ARG A 30 6.72 10.89 -10.10
C ARG A 30 5.68 11.02 -9.00
N TYR A 31 4.66 10.18 -9.04
CA TYR A 31 3.58 10.15 -8.06
C TYR A 31 3.69 8.90 -7.20
N TYR A 32 3.89 9.10 -5.91
CA TYR A 32 4.02 8.05 -4.92
C TYR A 32 2.80 8.07 -3.99
N ALA A 33 2.18 6.92 -3.78
CA ALA A 33 1.07 6.76 -2.86
C ALA A 33 1.55 6.05 -1.59
N ILE A 34 1.35 6.68 -0.44
CA ILE A 34 1.58 6.06 0.86
C ILE A 34 0.30 5.30 1.23
N MET A 35 0.40 3.99 1.38
CA MET A 35 -0.72 3.12 1.69
C MET A 35 -0.40 2.24 2.90
N GLN A 36 -1.34 2.17 3.83
CA GLN A 36 -1.24 1.30 5.00
C GLN A 36 -2.12 0.07 4.77
N PRO A 37 -1.67 -1.15 5.08
CA PRO A 37 -2.53 -2.31 4.99
C PRO A 37 -3.68 -2.20 5.99
N ALA A 38 -4.89 -2.53 5.55
CA ALA A 38 -6.09 -2.49 6.39
C ALA A 38 -6.07 -3.59 7.45
N GLU A 39 -5.37 -4.69 7.18
CA GLU A 39 -5.10 -5.78 8.11
C GLU A 39 -3.61 -5.89 8.39
N LEU A 40 -3.25 -6.20 9.64
CA LEU A 40 -1.86 -6.37 10.05
C LEU A 40 -1.28 -7.62 9.39
N LEU A 41 -0.34 -7.42 8.47
CA LEU A 41 0.36 -8.53 7.82
C LEU A 41 1.34 -9.19 8.78
N GLU A 42 1.48 -10.52 8.71
CA GLU A 42 2.46 -11.24 9.53
C GLU A 42 3.88 -10.72 9.24
N GLY A 43 4.51 -10.11 10.26
CA GLY A 43 5.86 -9.57 10.17
C GLY A 43 5.95 -8.07 9.91
N MET A 44 4.81 -7.37 9.85
CA MET A 44 4.70 -5.92 9.69
C MET A 44 4.16 -5.29 10.97
N ASP A 45 4.62 -4.08 11.33
CA ASP A 45 4.07 -3.33 12.46
C ASP A 45 2.77 -2.59 12.08
N GLU A 46 1.91 -2.33 13.08
CA GLU A 46 0.60 -1.66 12.87
C GLU A 46 0.72 -0.22 12.35
N ASP A 47 1.87 0.42 12.60
CA ASP A 47 2.18 1.77 12.13
C ASP A 47 2.99 1.78 10.83
N GLU A 48 3.29 0.62 10.26
CA GLU A 48 4.11 0.51 9.06
C GLU A 48 3.24 0.74 7.81
N ALA A 49 3.71 1.63 6.93
CA ALA A 49 3.04 1.96 5.68
C ALA A 49 3.98 1.72 4.50
N LEU A 50 3.41 1.24 3.41
CA LEU A 50 4.11 0.96 2.17
C LEU A 50 4.00 2.15 1.22
N ILE A 51 5.03 2.33 0.40
CA ILE A 51 5.04 3.35 -0.64
C ILE A 51 4.96 2.66 -1.98
N PHE A 52 3.99 3.08 -2.78
CA PHE A 52 3.79 2.58 -4.13
C PHE A 52 4.05 3.70 -5.16
N ASP A 53 4.84 3.41 -6.19
CA ASP A 53 4.96 4.28 -7.36
C ASP A 53 3.69 4.11 -8.20
N ALA A 54 2.87 5.16 -8.18
CA ALA A 54 1.60 5.25 -8.90
C ALA A 54 1.69 6.25 -10.06
N THR A 55 2.90 6.52 -10.56
CA THR A 55 3.13 7.41 -11.72
C THR A 55 2.36 6.92 -12.95
N GLU A 56 2.34 5.61 -13.20
CA GLU A 56 1.66 5.03 -14.36
C GLU A 56 0.20 4.62 -14.07
N ALA A 57 -0.21 4.56 -12.80
CA ALA A 57 -1.55 4.15 -12.38
C ALA A 57 -2.66 5.01 -13.01
N LYS A 58 -2.41 6.30 -13.24
CA LYS A 58 -3.37 7.20 -13.89
C LYS A 58 -3.65 6.87 -15.37
N ASN A 59 -2.76 6.12 -16.02
CA ASN A 59 -2.93 5.65 -17.40
C ASN A 59 -3.43 4.20 -17.46
N GLY A 60 -3.88 3.64 -16.33
CA GLY A 60 -4.26 2.23 -16.22
C GLY A 60 -3.06 1.30 -16.10
N GLY A 61 -1.88 1.82 -15.74
CA GLY A 61 -0.72 1.02 -15.36
C GLY A 61 -0.86 0.43 -13.96
N GLU A 62 0.01 -0.53 -13.64
CA GLU A 62 0.11 -1.09 -12.29
C GLU A 62 0.87 -0.12 -11.37
N VAL A 63 0.63 -0.26 -10.07
CA VAL A 63 1.42 0.42 -9.03
C VAL A 63 2.55 -0.52 -8.62
N GLU A 64 3.76 0.00 -8.52
CA GLU A 64 4.93 -0.79 -8.12
C GLU A 64 5.29 -0.48 -6.67
N LEU A 65 5.54 -1.50 -5.85
CA LEU A 65 6.04 -1.30 -4.50
C LEU A 65 7.46 -0.72 -4.57
N VAL A 66 7.69 0.36 -3.83
CA VAL A 66 9.01 0.99 -3.71
C VAL A 66 9.73 0.36 -2.52
N ASP A 67 10.86 -0.28 -2.78
CA ASP A 67 11.77 -0.82 -1.74
C ASP A 67 13.03 0.05 -1.53
N ASP A 68 13.17 1.15 -2.27
CA ASP A 68 14.32 2.04 -2.23
C ASP A 68 14.21 3.01 -1.03
N ASP A 69 15.08 2.82 -0.02
CA ASP A 69 15.12 3.63 1.20
C ASP A 69 15.24 5.14 0.91
N ASP A 70 16.03 5.56 -0.09
CA ASP A 70 16.21 6.98 -0.43
C ASP A 70 14.89 7.60 -0.92
N ILE A 71 14.09 6.84 -1.67
CA ILE A 71 12.78 7.28 -2.15
C ILE A 71 11.78 7.27 -0.99
N ILE A 72 11.79 6.21 -0.18
CA ILE A 72 10.92 6.04 0.98
C ILE A 72 11.08 7.24 1.93
N ASP A 73 12.31 7.53 2.33
CA ASP A 73 12.64 8.64 3.22
C ASP A 73 12.22 9.98 2.61
N ALA A 74 12.47 10.21 1.32
CA ALA A 74 12.12 11.45 0.66
C ALA A 74 10.59 11.67 0.58
N VAL A 75 9.83 10.61 0.32
CA VAL A 75 8.36 10.63 0.26
C VAL A 75 7.78 10.89 1.65
N PHE A 76 8.26 10.19 2.69
CA PHE A 76 7.82 10.43 4.07
C PHE A 76 8.21 11.82 4.56
N ALA A 77 9.41 12.31 4.24
CA ALA A 77 9.84 13.66 4.61
C ALA A 77 8.88 14.73 4.06
N GLU A 78 8.47 14.62 2.78
CA GLU A 78 7.51 15.56 2.21
C GLU A 78 6.11 15.38 2.81
N TYR A 79 5.69 14.15 3.09
CA TYR A 79 4.43 13.89 3.81
C TYR A 79 4.40 14.56 5.19
N TYR A 80 5.43 14.37 6.01
CA TYR A 80 5.51 15.00 7.33
C TYR A 80 5.49 16.52 7.22
N ARG A 81 6.23 17.08 6.25
CA ARG A 81 6.25 18.53 6.01
C ARG A 81 4.87 19.09 5.64
N LEU A 82 4.06 18.34 4.90
CA LEU A 82 2.68 18.71 4.57
C LEU A 82 1.79 18.67 5.82
N VAL A 83 1.87 17.58 6.59
CA VAL A 83 1.10 17.41 7.84
C VAL A 83 1.46 18.47 8.88
N GLU A 84 2.74 18.81 9.01
CA GLU A 84 3.22 19.86 9.91
C GLU A 84 2.69 21.24 9.49
N GLN A 85 2.61 21.53 8.19
CA GLN A 85 1.97 22.76 7.70
C GLN A 85 0.48 22.81 8.03
N GLU A 86 -0.23 21.69 7.94
CA GLU A 86 -1.67 21.64 8.25
C GLU A 86 -1.98 21.73 9.75
N LYS A 87 -1.12 21.18 10.62
CA LYS A 87 -1.31 21.22 12.09
C LYS A 87 -0.75 22.48 12.76
N GLY A 88 -0.01 23.31 12.02
CA GLY A 88 0.61 24.54 12.51
C GLY A 88 -0.29 25.79 12.53
N ASN A 89 -1.59 25.65 12.27
CA ASN A 89 -2.56 26.77 12.20
C ASN A 89 -3.74 26.57 13.17
#